data_AF-A0A6A6TNP0-F1
#
_entry.id   AF-A0A6A6TNP0-F1
#
_cell.length_a   1.000
_cell.length_b   1.000
_cell.length_c   1.000
_cell.angle_alpha   90.00
_cell.angle_beta   90.00
_cell.angle_gamma   90.00
#
_symmetry.space_group_name_H-M   'P 1'
#
loop_
_entity.id
_entity.type
_entity.pdbx_description
1 polymer ?
#
loop_
_entity_poly.entity_id
_entity_poly.type
_entity_poly.pdbx_seq_one_letter_code
_entity_poly.pdbx_strand_id
1 'polypeptide(L)'
;MIIPVRCFSCGKVIGDLWEQYLKLVDTGMHDGEAIDNLNLRRYCCRRMVLTHVDLIEKLLKYVPTEDRMALKAKFEKRQKESDARIAKKRAERDAAAARAKAEAEARAAAGGFAARARQ
;
A
#
# COMPACT_ATOMS: atom_id res chain seq x y z
N MET A 1 -0.04 7.87 19.37
CA MET A 1 -0.27 6.41 19.35
C MET A 1 -0.82 6.12 17.97
N ILE A 2 -0.54 4.95 17.39
CA ILE A 2 -0.92 4.62 16.00
C ILE A 2 -2.42 4.84 15.76
N ILE A 3 -2.78 5.20 14.52
CA ILE A 3 -4.17 5.44 14.10
C ILE A 3 -5.04 4.18 14.32
N PRO A 4 -6.31 4.31 14.75
CA PRO A 4 -7.17 3.15 14.90
C PRO A 4 -7.37 2.41 13.57
N VAL A 5 -7.33 1.08 13.62
CA VAL A 5 -7.53 0.21 12.44
C VAL A 5 -8.92 0.41 11.83
N ARG A 6 -9.94 0.62 12.68
CA ARG A 6 -11.34 0.88 12.29
C ARG A 6 -11.87 2.12 12.99
N CYS A 7 -12.83 2.80 12.35
CA CYS A 7 -13.56 3.88 13.01
C CYS A 7 -14.38 3.37 14.20
N PHE A 8 -14.29 4.08 15.32
CA PHE A 8 -15.06 3.75 16.54
C PHE A 8 -16.58 3.81 16.37
N SER A 9 -17.09 4.54 15.38
CA SER A 9 -18.54 4.67 15.15
C SER A 9 -19.02 3.85 13.96
N CYS A 10 -18.39 4.00 12.79
CA CYS A 10 -18.85 3.39 11.54
C CYS A 10 -18.27 1.98 11.30
N GLY A 11 -17.22 1.57 12.02
CA GLY A 11 -16.52 0.30 11.78
C GLY A 11 -15.76 0.18 10.45
N LYS A 12 -15.82 1.20 9.59
CA LYS A 12 -15.03 1.31 8.34
C LYS A 12 -13.54 1.21 8.67
N VAL A 13 -12.79 0.47 7.84
CA VAL A 13 -11.33 0.38 7.94
C VAL A 13 -10.72 1.74 7.56
N ILE A 14 -9.81 2.23 8.40
CA ILE A 14 -9.16 3.55 8.25
C ILE A 14 -7.63 3.44 8.30
N GLY A 15 -7.08 2.40 8.93
CA GLY A 15 -5.63 2.28 9.16
C GLY A 15 -4.77 2.31 7.91
N ASP A 16 -5.31 1.94 6.75
CA ASP A 16 -4.66 1.93 5.44
C ASP A 16 -4.60 3.33 4.76
N LEU A 17 -5.44 4.26 5.19
CA LEU A 17 -5.61 5.57 4.56
C LEU A 17 -4.68 6.64 5.14
N TRP A 18 -4.11 6.43 6.33
CA TRP A 18 -3.30 7.43 7.03
C TRP A 18 -2.06 7.86 6.26
N GLU A 19 -1.29 6.92 5.73
CA GLU A 19 -0.10 7.22 4.94
C GLU A 19 -0.42 7.97 3.63
N GLN A 20 -1.59 7.70 3.05
CA GLN A 20 -2.06 8.40 1.85
C GLN A 20 -2.47 9.83 2.19
N TYR A 21 -3.15 10.03 3.32
CA TYR A 21 -3.48 11.36 3.84
C TYR A 21 -2.24 12.22 4.05
N LEU A 22 -1.21 11.68 4.74
CA LEU A 22 0.04 12.41 4.98
C LEU A 22 0.70 12.84 3.66
N LYS A 23 0.77 11.95 2.66
CA LYS A 23 1.32 12.29 1.34
C LYS A 23 0.56 13.44 0.66
N LEU A 24 -0.78 13.45 0.76
CA LEU A 24 -1.60 14.52 0.18
C LEU A 24 -1.39 15.86 0.90
N VAL A 25 -1.30 15.84 2.24
CA VAL A 25 -1.02 17.04 3.03
C VAL A 25 0.40 17.55 2.77
N ASP A 26 1.40 16.66 2.66
CA ASP A 26 2.79 17.02 2.34
C ASP A 26 2.93 17.65 0.95
N THR A 27 2.06 17.29 -0.01
CA THR A 27 1.99 17.97 -1.31
C THR A 27 1.36 19.38 -1.27
N GLY A 28 0.90 19.82 -0.09
CA GLY A 28 0.31 21.14 0.12
C GLY A 28 -1.19 21.22 -0.14
N MET A 29 -1.90 20.08 -0.24
CA MET A 29 -3.36 20.08 -0.36
C MET A 29 -4.02 20.46 0.97
N HIS A 30 -5.18 21.11 0.91
CA HIS A 30 -5.97 21.40 2.10
C HIS A 30 -6.55 20.10 2.69
N ASP A 31 -6.49 19.95 4.02
CA ASP A 31 -7.05 18.82 4.79
C ASP A 31 -8.44 18.34 4.35
N GLY A 32 -9.36 19.27 4.02
CA GLY A 32 -10.72 18.92 3.58
C GLY A 32 -10.70 18.16 2.24
N GLU A 33 -9.99 18.70 1.25
CA GLU A 33 -9.85 18.11 -0.07
C GLU A 33 -9.06 16.80 -0.03
N ALA A 34 -8.01 16.73 0.80
CA ALA A 34 -7.23 15.51 1.00
C ALA A 34 -8.11 14.35 1.50
N ILE A 35 -9.06 14.63 2.42
CA ILE A 35 -9.98 13.62 2.95
C ILE A 35 -11.08 13.25 1.96
N ASP A 36 -11.51 14.20 1.14
CA ASP A 36 -12.45 13.94 0.04
C ASP A 36 -11.84 13.00 -0.98
N ASN A 37 -10.57 13.19 -1.33
CA ASN A 37 -9.81 12.31 -2.23
C ASN A 37 -9.67 10.87 -1.67
N LEU A 38 -9.70 10.69 -0.36
CA LEU A 38 -9.67 9.38 0.32
C LEU A 38 -11.05 8.70 0.43
N ASN A 39 -12.09 9.26 -0.20
CA ASN A 39 -13.46 8.72 -0.20
C ASN A 39 -14.05 8.54 1.22
N LEU A 40 -13.67 9.39 2.17
CA LEU A 40 -14.20 9.39 3.53
C LEU A 40 -15.46 10.26 3.64
N ARG A 41 -16.61 9.78 3.15
CA ARG A 41 -17.85 10.59 3.12
C ARG A 41 -18.42 10.93 4.50
N ARG A 42 -18.43 9.98 5.45
CA ARG A 42 -19.07 10.16 6.76
C ARG A 42 -18.16 10.92 7.74
N TYR A 43 -18.72 11.92 8.42
CA TYR A 43 -18.03 12.75 9.41
C TYR A 43 -17.34 11.93 10.52
N CYS A 44 -17.96 10.83 10.96
CA CYS A 44 -17.40 9.98 12.02
C CYS A 44 -16.08 9.32 11.62
N CYS A 45 -15.95 8.95 10.34
CA CYS A 45 -14.74 8.33 9.80
C CYS A 45 -13.69 9.43 9.49
N ARG A 46 -14.11 10.65 9.06
CA ARG A 46 -13.21 11.82 8.87
C ARG A 46 -12.53 12.28 10.16
N ARG A 47 -13.29 12.35 11.27
CA ARG A 47 -12.76 12.74 12.59
C ARG A 47 -11.57 11.89 13.00
N MET A 48 -11.59 10.58 12.70
CA MET A 48 -10.51 9.67 13.06
C MET A 48 -9.19 10.02 12.39
N VAL A 49 -9.21 10.62 11.21
CA VAL A 49 -8.00 11.04 10.47
C VAL A 49 -7.61 12.46 10.86
N LEU A 50 -8.56 13.41 10.87
CA LEU A 50 -8.30 14.82 11.17
C LEU A 50 -7.69 15.06 12.56
N THR A 51 -8.18 14.34 13.57
CA THR A 51 -7.75 14.57 14.96
C THR A 51 -6.70 13.59 15.42
N HIS A 52 -6.14 12.77 14.53
CA HIS A 52 -5.12 11.80 14.91
C HIS A 52 -3.78 12.50 15.15
N VAL A 53 -3.11 12.12 16.24
CA VAL A 53 -1.75 12.58 16.55
C VAL A 53 -0.87 11.37 16.79
N ASP A 54 0.10 11.16 15.90
CA ASP A 54 0.99 10.02 16.04
C ASP A 54 2.13 10.24 17.03
N LEU A 55 1.83 9.99 18.31
CA LEU A 55 2.83 10.01 19.37
C LEU A 55 3.83 8.84 19.32
N ILE A 56 3.66 7.82 18.47
CA ILE A 56 4.54 6.63 18.50
C ILE A 56 5.99 7.00 18.20
N GLU A 57 6.21 7.91 17.24
CA GLU A 57 7.54 8.36 16.83
C GLU A 57 8.30 9.04 17.97
N LYS A 58 7.57 9.74 18.85
CA LYS A 58 8.14 10.38 20.03
C LYS A 58 8.44 9.37 21.12
N LEU A 59 7.56 8.39 21.33
CA LEU A 59 7.72 7.35 22.35
C LEU A 59 8.87 6.38 22.04
N LEU A 60 9.09 6.05 20.77
CA LEU A 60 10.19 5.17 20.32
C LEU A 60 11.59 5.68 20.71
N LYS A 61 11.72 6.97 21.04
CA LYS A 61 12.99 7.57 21.47
C LYS A 61 13.41 7.14 22.88
N TYR A 62 12.46 6.72 23.72
CA TYR A 62 12.70 6.37 25.12
C TYR A 62 13.00 4.87 25.34
N VAL A 63 13.03 4.07 24.27
CA VAL A 63 13.43 2.65 24.37
C VAL A 63 14.90 2.57 24.81
N PRO A 64 15.23 1.79 25.87
CA PRO A 64 16.60 1.59 26.33
C PRO A 64 17.54 1.20 25.16
N THR A 65 18.73 1.79 25.13
CA THR A 65 19.66 1.68 23.99
C THR A 65 20.13 0.26 23.69
N GLU A 66 20.18 -0.59 24.72
CA GLU A 66 20.62 -1.99 24.62
C GLU A 66 19.65 -2.83 23.78
N ASP A 67 18.35 -2.62 23.97
CA ASP A 67 17.30 -3.24 23.17
C ASP A 67 17.14 -2.59 21.81
N ARG A 68 17.38 -1.27 21.69
CA ARG A 68 17.14 -0.51 20.46
C ARG A 68 18.04 -0.95 19.31
N MET A 69 19.32 -1.20 19.55
CA MET A 69 20.24 -1.68 18.50
C MET A 69 19.94 -3.12 18.10
N ALA A 70 19.68 -3.98 19.08
CA ALA A 70 19.37 -5.39 18.85
C ALA A 70 18.02 -5.59 18.12
N LEU A 71 16.97 -4.84 18.48
CA LEU A 71 15.69 -4.88 17.78
C LEU A 71 15.81 -4.30 16.36
N LYS A 72 16.45 -3.14 16.19
CA LYS A 72 16.52 -2.48 14.87
C LYS A 72 17.20 -3.38 13.84
N ALA A 73 18.32 -4.02 14.21
CA ALA A 73 19.01 -4.98 13.35
C ALA A 73 18.14 -6.22 13.02
N LYS A 74 17.41 -6.76 14.01
CA LYS A 74 16.51 -7.91 13.80
C LYS A 74 15.30 -7.56 12.92
N PHE A 75 14.76 -6.34 13.04
CA PHE A 75 13.65 -5.87 12.23
C PHE A 75 14.08 -5.57 10.80
N GLU A 76 15.19 -4.83 10.58
CA GLU A 76 15.72 -4.57 9.24
C GLU A 76 16.06 -5.85 8.48
N LYS A 77 16.62 -6.86 9.17
CA LYS A 77 16.91 -8.16 8.54
C LYS A 77 15.63 -8.87 8.09
N ARG A 78 14.62 -8.96 8.98
CA ARG A 78 13.33 -9.59 8.65
C ARG A 78 12.55 -8.85 7.57
N GLN A 79 12.64 -7.52 7.55
CA GLN A 79 11.96 -6.68 6.56
C GLN A 79 12.60 -6.85 5.18
N LYS A 80 13.94 -6.81 5.09
CA LYS A 80 14.69 -7.12 3.85
C LYS A 80 14.42 -8.54 3.34
N GLU A 81 14.35 -9.53 4.22
CA GLU A 81 14.03 -10.92 3.86
C GLU A 81 12.59 -11.04 3.33
N SER A 82 11.62 -10.39 3.98
CA SER A 82 10.23 -10.34 3.53
C SER A 82 10.10 -9.63 2.18
N ASP A 83 10.72 -8.47 2.02
CA ASP A 83 10.65 -7.64 0.82
C ASP A 83 11.34 -8.33 -0.37
N ALA A 84 12.49 -8.98 -0.17
CA ALA A 84 13.15 -9.78 -1.19
C ALA A 84 12.28 -10.98 -1.62
N ARG A 85 11.61 -11.64 -0.68
CA ARG A 85 10.68 -12.74 -0.97
C ARG A 85 9.44 -12.27 -1.73
N ILE A 86 8.89 -11.10 -1.38
CA ILE A 86 7.75 -10.49 -2.08
C ILE A 86 8.17 -10.04 -3.49
N ALA A 87 9.34 -9.42 -3.64
CA ALA A 87 9.90 -8.99 -4.92
C ALA A 87 10.13 -10.17 -5.87
N LYS A 88 10.71 -11.27 -5.37
CA LYS A 88 10.91 -12.50 -6.16
C LYS A 88 9.59 -13.08 -6.65
N LYS A 89 8.58 -13.20 -5.77
CA LYS A 89 7.25 -13.68 -6.15
C LYS A 89 6.54 -12.76 -7.14
N ARG A 90 6.70 -11.44 -7.03
CA ARG A 90 6.17 -10.47 -8.00
C ARG A 90 6.84 -10.65 -9.36
N ALA A 91 8.16 -10.71 -9.41
CA ALA A 91 8.91 -10.94 -10.65
C ALA A 91 8.55 -12.27 -11.34
N GLU A 92 8.38 -13.35 -10.58
CA GLU A 92 7.94 -14.65 -11.09
C GLU A 92 6.52 -14.57 -11.69
N ARG A 93 5.59 -13.91 -10.99
CA ARG A 93 4.22 -13.70 -11.48
C ARG A 93 4.17 -12.79 -12.71
N ASP A 94 4.98 -11.74 -12.74
CA ASP A 94 5.04 -10.79 -13.85
C ASP A 94 5.69 -11.44 -15.09
N ALA A 95 6.70 -12.29 -14.91
CA ALA A 95 7.27 -13.11 -15.98
C ALA A 95 6.29 -14.18 -16.48
N ALA A 96 5.53 -14.83 -15.59
CA ALA A 96 4.48 -15.76 -15.97
C ALA A 96 3.33 -15.06 -16.73
N ALA A 97 2.93 -13.86 -16.29
CA ALA A 97 1.95 -13.04 -16.97
C ALA A 97 2.44 -12.58 -18.36
N ALA A 98 3.72 -12.20 -18.49
CA ALA A 98 4.31 -11.85 -19.78
C ALA A 98 4.36 -13.03 -20.75
N ARG A 99 4.71 -14.24 -20.26
CA ARG A 99 4.65 -15.48 -21.06
C ARG A 99 3.23 -15.81 -21.50
N ALA A 100 2.26 -15.76 -20.59
CA ALA A 100 0.86 -15.99 -20.90
C ALA A 100 0.31 -14.95 -21.90
N LYS A 101 0.72 -13.69 -21.77
CA LYS A 101 0.35 -12.62 -22.71
C LYS A 101 0.96 -12.85 -24.11
N ALA A 102 2.24 -13.22 -24.19
CA ALA A 102 2.89 -13.56 -25.45
C ALA A 102 2.27 -14.80 -26.13
N GLU A 103 1.92 -15.83 -25.36
CA GLU A 103 1.20 -17.01 -25.86
C GLU A 103 -0.21 -16.66 -26.36
N ALA A 104 -0.93 -15.77 -25.66
CA ALA A 104 -2.25 -15.29 -26.08
C ALA A 104 -2.17 -14.43 -27.35
N GLU A 105 -1.19 -13.52 -27.45
CA GLU A 105 -0.93 -12.71 -28.64
C GLU A 105 -0.52 -13.58 -29.84
N ALA A 106 0.32 -14.60 -29.64
CA ALA A 106 0.69 -15.55 -30.69
C ALA A 106 -0.51 -16.40 -31.15
N ARG A 107 -1.38 -16.84 -30.23
CA ARG A 107 -2.65 -17.53 -30.56
C ARG A 107 -3.60 -16.61 -31.35
N ALA A 108 -3.68 -15.33 -31.00
CA ALA A 108 -4.49 -14.36 -31.74
C ALA A 108 -3.93 -14.11 -33.16
N ALA A 109 -2.61 -14.03 -33.33
CA ALA A 109 -1.97 -13.87 -34.64
C ALA A 109 -2.15 -15.10 -35.55
N ALA A 110 -2.09 -16.31 -35.00
CA ALA A 110 -2.39 -17.55 -35.72
C ALA A 110 -3.87 -17.64 -36.16
N GLY A 111 -4.79 -17.12 -35.33
CA GLY A 111 -6.21 -16.99 -35.69
C GLY A 111 -6.49 -15.96 -36.80
N GLY A 112 -5.65 -14.92 -36.91
CA GLY A 112 -5.76 -13.88 -37.94
C GLY A 112 -5.40 -14.34 -39.36
N PHE A 113 -4.49 -15.32 -39.50
CA PHE A 113 -4.09 -15.82 -40.83
C PHE A 113 -5.20 -16.66 -41.49
N ALA A 114 -6.04 -17.34 -40.71
CA ALA A 114 -7.19 -18.12 -41.21
C ALA A 114 -8.37 -17.25 -41.69
N ALA A 115 -8.45 -15.98 -41.26
CA ALA A 115 -9.48 -15.04 -41.70
C ALA A 115 -9.12 -14.30 -43.00
N ARG A 116 -7.82 -14.13 -43.30
CA ARG A 116 -7.34 -13.40 -44.50
C ARG A 116 -7.12 -14.31 -45.73
N ALA A 117 -7.03 -15.63 -45.56
CA ALA A 117 -6.92 -16.60 -46.65
C ALA A 117 -8.26 -16.93 -47.35
N ARG A 118 -9.28 -16.08 -47.18
CA ARG A 118 -10.65 -16.26 -47.71
C ARG A 118 -11.12 -15.10 -48.62
N GLN A 119 -10.20 -14.27 -49.10
CA GLN A 119 -10.43 -13.26 -50.16
C GLN A 119 -9.58 -13.59 -51.38
#